data_AF-A0AAN6J1T7-F1
#
_entry.id   AF-A0AAN6J1T7-F1
#
_cell.length_a   1.000
_cell.length_b   1.000
_cell.length_c   1.000
_cell.angle_alpha   90.00
_cell.angle_beta   90.00
_cell.angle_gamma   90.00
#
_symmetry.space_group_name_H-M   'P 1'
#
loop_
_entity.id
_entity.type
_entity.pdbx_description
1 polymer ?
#
loop_
_entity_poly.entity_id
_entity_poly.type
_entity_poly.pdbx_seq_one_letter_code
_entity_poly.pdbx_strand_id
1 'polypeptide(L)' 'MSSTNRDASVASNHRAKGDNKIKVAKPNFFYGDRHKLNDWLNQVLLYFQMEEVAEEKRCLTAASYLRGEAQQWI' A
#
# COMPACT_ATOMS: atom_id res chain seq x y z
N MET A 1 -5.01 -47.19 -39.45
CA MET A 1 -4.40 -47.06 -38.10
C MET A 1 -3.97 -45.61 -37.92
N SER A 2 -4.50 -44.98 -36.87
CA SER A 2 -3.97 -43.81 -36.13
C SER A 2 -3.85 -42.46 -36.87
N SER A 3 -4.70 -41.45 -36.59
CA SER A 3 -4.70 -40.49 -35.43
C SER A 3 -3.80 -39.27 -35.71
N THR A 4 -4.35 -38.06 -35.97
CA THR A 4 -4.54 -36.90 -35.02
C THR A 4 -3.26 -36.56 -34.23
N ASN A 5 -2.66 -35.36 -34.21
CA ASN A 5 -3.17 -33.99 -33.98
C ASN A 5 -2.02 -32.99 -34.28
N ARG A 6 -2.30 -31.83 -34.88
CA ARG A 6 -2.23 -30.48 -34.28
C ARG A 6 -1.15 -30.31 -33.19
N ASP A 7 -0.03 -29.69 -33.56
CA ASP A 7 0.82 -28.92 -32.64
C ASP A 7 1.03 -27.52 -33.21
N ALA A 8 -0.04 -26.71 -33.11
CA ALA A 8 0.13 -25.27 -33.07
C ALA A 8 0.55 -24.94 -31.63
N SER A 9 1.86 -24.86 -31.39
CA SER A 9 2.39 -24.34 -30.14
C SER A 9 2.04 -22.85 -30.03
N VAL A 10 0.83 -22.57 -29.54
CA VAL A 10 0.44 -21.28 -29.02
C VAL A 10 1.29 -21.09 -27.77
N ALA A 11 2.45 -20.46 -27.95
CA ALA A 11 3.23 -19.92 -26.86
C ALA A 11 2.31 -18.94 -26.12
N SER A 12 1.70 -19.42 -25.04
CA SER A 12 0.89 -18.63 -24.14
C SER A 12 1.81 -17.58 -23.56
N ASN A 13 1.76 -16.40 -24.17
CA ASN A 13 2.49 -15.23 -23.73
C ASN A 13 1.79 -14.75 -22.46
N HIS A 14 2.01 -15.47 -21.36
CA HIS A 14 1.73 -15.00 -20.01
C HIS A 14 2.70 -13.85 -19.76
N ARG A 15 2.35 -12.70 -20.35
CA ARG A 15 2.89 -11.40 -20.00
C ARG A 15 2.66 -11.30 -18.51
N ALA A 16 3.69 -11.60 -17.73
CA ALA A 16 3.71 -11.37 -16.30
C ALA A 16 3.25 -9.93 -16.13
N LYS A 17 2.01 -9.77 -15.67
CA LYS A 17 1.45 -8.48 -15.32
C LYS A 17 2.28 -8.10 -14.11
N GLY A 18 3.39 -7.43 -14.35
CA GLY A 18 4.19 -6.86 -13.29
C GLY A 18 3.24 -5.95 -12.55
N ASP A 19 2.85 -6.36 -11.35
CA ASP A 19 2.12 -5.51 -10.44
C ASP A 19 3.04 -4.33 -10.22
N ASN A 20 2.78 -3.24 -10.95
CA ASN A 20 3.52 -1.99 -10.90
C ASN A 20 3.21 -1.25 -9.58
N LYS A 21 3.06 -2.01 -8.49
CA LYS A 21 2.81 -1.52 -7.14
C LYS A 21 4.11 -0.89 -6.67
N ILE A 22 4.14 0.44 -6.72
CA ILE A 22 5.21 1.23 -6.15
C ILE A 22 5.22 0.94 -4.66
N LYS A 23 6.32 0.33 -4.18
CA LYS A 23 6.51 0.05 -2.75
C LYS A 23 6.70 1.38 -2.03
N VAL A 24 5.82 1.68 -1.09
CA VAL A 24 5.93 2.85 -0.21
C VAL A 24 6.44 2.42 1.17
N ALA A 25 7.21 3.29 1.83
CA ALA A 25 7.59 3.06 3.21
C ALA A 25 6.38 3.26 4.14
N LYS A 26 6.36 2.54 5.27
CA LYS A 26 5.39 2.81 6.33
C LYS A 26 5.69 4.18 6.98
N PRO A 27 4.66 4.92 7.41
CA PRO A 27 4.86 6.16 8.15
C PRO A 27 5.60 5.90 9.46
N ASN A 28 6.35 6.90 9.92
CA ASN A 28 6.93 6.87 11.26
C ASN A 28 5.84 7.03 12.34
N PHE A 29 6.15 6.67 13.58
CA PHE A 29 5.30 7.03 14.70
C PHE A 29 5.34 8.54 14.97
N PHE A 30 4.20 9.11 15.34
CA PHE A 30 4.08 10.52 15.71
C PHE A 30 3.90 10.68 17.21
N TYR A 31 4.71 11.53 17.81
CA TYR A 31 4.79 11.68 19.27
C TYR A 31 4.19 12.99 19.80
N GLY A 32 3.71 13.88 18.93
CA GLY A 32 3.10 15.16 19.31
C GLY A 32 3.91 16.41 18.93
N ASP A 33 5.07 16.25 18.29
CA ASP A 33 5.90 17.38 17.84
C ASP A 33 5.20 18.16 16.71
N ARG A 34 4.65 19.32 17.06
CA ARG A 34 3.88 20.18 16.14
C ARG A 34 4.68 20.61 14.90
N HIS A 35 6.00 20.75 15.01
CA HIS A 35 6.84 21.14 13.86
C HIS A 35 6.95 20.04 12.81
N LYS A 36 6.69 18.78 13.18
CA LYS A 36 6.75 17.61 12.30
C LYS A 36 5.38 17.11 11.85
N LEU A 37 4.31 17.75 12.30
CA LEU A 37 2.95 17.27 12.05
C LEU A 37 2.63 17.20 10.56
N ASN A 38 2.93 18.25 9.80
CA ASN A 38 2.68 18.28 8.36
C ASN A 38 3.46 17.20 7.61
N ASP A 39 4.75 17.02 7.93
CA ASP A 39 5.58 16.00 7.28
C ASP A 39 5.06 14.59 7.58
N TRP A 40 4.63 14.35 8.82
CA TRP A 40 4.03 13.09 9.20
C TRP A 40 2.69 12.85 8.50
N LEU A 41 1.81 13.85 8.43
CA LEU A 41 0.54 13.75 7.70
C LEU A 41 0.78 13.42 6.22
N ASN A 42 1.77 14.05 5.58
CA ASN A 42 2.12 13.74 4.20
C ASN A 42 2.57 12.28 4.03
N GLN A 43 3.38 11.74 4.95
CA GLN A 43 3.78 10.32 4.93
C GLN A 43 2.56 9.39 5.05
N VAL A 44 1.63 9.68 5.96
CA VAL A 44 0.42 8.88 6.19
C VAL A 44 -0.52 8.93 4.98
N LEU A 45 -0.75 10.12 4.42
CA LEU A 45 -1.62 10.29 3.25
C LEU A 45 -1.07 9.57 2.01
N LEU A 46 0.25 9.70 1.77
CA LEU A 46 0.91 8.94 0.70
C LEU A 46 0.79 7.44 0.94
N TYR A 47 1.02 6.97 2.16
CA TYR A 47 0.86 5.55 2.50
C TYR A 47 -0.56 5.04 2.20
N PHE A 48 -1.61 5.81 2.56
CA PHE A 48 -2.99 5.42 2.26
C PHE A 48 -3.28 5.31 0.77
N GLN A 49 -2.74 6.23 -0.02
CA GLN A 49 -2.94 6.21 -1.46
C GLN A 49 -2.23 5.02 -2.12
N MET A 50 -0.99 4.74 -1.72
CA MET A 50 -0.17 3.70 -2.36
C MET A 50 -0.52 2.28 -1.91
N GLU A 51 -0.99 2.10 -0.67
CA GLU A 51 -1.48 0.81 -0.15
C GLU A 51 -3.00 0.63 -0.34
N GLU A 52 -3.67 1.55 -1.04
CA GLU A 52 -5.11 1.52 -1.32
C GLU A 52 -5.96 1.31 -0.05
N VAL A 53 -5.57 2.00 1.04
CA VAL A 53 -6.27 1.90 2.32
C VAL A 53 -7.68 2.48 2.18
N ALA A 54 -8.69 1.62 2.44
CA ALA A 54 -10.10 1.98 2.41
C ALA A 54 -10.39 3.17 3.34
N GLU A 55 -11.22 4.09 2.88
CA GLU A 55 -11.45 5.39 3.52
C GLU A 55 -11.91 5.24 4.97
N GLU A 56 -12.83 4.31 5.24
CA GLU A 56 -13.35 3.99 6.57
C GLU A 56 -12.29 3.46 7.54
N LYS A 57 -11.17 2.94 7.02
CA LYS A 57 -10.04 2.42 7.82
C LYS A 57 -8.92 3.44 8.01
N ARG A 58 -8.91 4.55 7.26
CA ARG A 58 -7.82 5.54 7.30
C ARG A 58 -7.65 6.17 8.68
N CYS A 59 -8.75 6.57 9.31
CA CYS A 59 -8.71 7.18 10.64
C CYS A 59 -8.09 6.23 11.68
N LEU A 60 -8.62 5.00 11.78
CA LEU A 60 -8.09 3.99 12.71
C LEU A 60 -6.63 3.64 12.41
N THR A 61 -6.26 3.57 11.12
CA THR A 61 -4.88 3.30 10.72
C THR A 61 -3.95 4.44 11.13
N ALA A 62 -4.32 5.71 10.88
CA ALA A 62 -3.53 6.87 11.31
C ALA A 62 -3.38 6.92 12.85
N ALA A 63 -4.47 6.68 13.58
CA ALA A 63 -4.47 6.62 15.04
C ALA A 63 -3.51 5.55 15.56
N SER A 64 -3.38 4.41 14.88
CA SER A 64 -2.44 3.33 15.26
C SER A 64 -0.96 3.74 15.22
N TYR A 65 -0.62 4.84 14.54
CA TYR A 65 0.74 5.39 14.49
C TYR A 65 1.02 6.50 15.52
N LEU A 66 0.03 6.89 16.34
CA LEU A 66 0.21 7.87 17.41
C LEU A 66 0.87 7.22 18.63
N ARG A 67 1.84 7.91 19.25
CA ARG A 67 2.55 7.48 20.46
C ARG A 67 2.74 8.67 21.41
N GLY A 68 3.10 8.40 22.65
CA GLY A 68 3.40 9.44 23.63
C GLY A 68 2.23 10.39 23.84
N GLU A 69 2.50 11.70 23.82
CA GLU A 69 1.47 12.74 24.01
C GLU A 69 0.39 12.71 22.92
N ALA A 70 0.75 12.41 21.67
CA ALA A 70 -0.21 12.35 20.58
C ALA A 70 -1.23 11.22 20.73
N GLN A 71 -0.90 10.16 21.47
CA GLN A 71 -1.85 9.07 21.74
C GLN A 71 -3.02 9.53 22.63
N GLN A 72 -2.89 10.65 23.35
CA GLN A 72 -3.96 11.21 24.18
C GLN A 72 -4.99 12.02 23.38
N TRP A 73 -4.80 12.19 22.07
CA TRP A 73 -5.71 12.98 21.22
C TRP A 73 -6.90 12.19 20.69
N ILE A 74 -6.87 10.86 20.84
CA ILE A 74 -7.88 9.92 20.31
C ILE A 74 -8.81 9.41 21.39
#